data_AF-A0A376ML36-F1
#
_entry.id   AF-A0A376ML36-F1
#
_cell.length_a   1.000
_cell.length_b   1.000
_cell.length_c   1.000
_cell.angle_alpha   90.00
_cell.angle_beta   90.00
_cell.angle_gamma   90.00
#
_symmetry.space_group_name_H-M   'P 1'
#
loop_
_entity.id
_entity.type
_entity.pdbx_description
1 polymer ?
#
loop_
_entity_poly.entity_id
_entity_poly.type
_entity_poly.pdbx_seq_one_letter_code
_entity_poly.pdbx_strand_id
1 'polypeptide(L)'
;MNEFVDLLPAQQRMKGENWYRGTADAVTQNLDIIRRYKAEYVVILAGDHIYKQDYSRMLIDHVEKGARCTVACMPVPIEEASAFGVMAVDENDKIIEFVEKPANPPSMPNDPSKSLASMGIYVFDADYLYELLEEDDRDENSSHDFGKDLIPKITEAGLAYAHPFPLSCVQSDPDAEPYWRDVGTLEAYWKANLDLASVVPELDMYDRNWPIRTYNESLPPAKFVQDRSGSHGMTLNSLVSGGCVISGSVVVQSVLFSARSREFILQH
;
A
#
# COMPACT_ATOMS: atom_id res chain seq x y z
N MET A 1 9.57 15.83 17.00
CA MET A 1 8.09 15.86 16.93
C MET A 1 7.71 16.99 15.98
N ASN A 2 7.75 16.70 14.67
CA ASN A 2 7.47 17.60 13.53
C ASN A 2 6.74 16.76 12.47
N GLU A 3 5.60 16.19 12.84
CA GLU A 3 4.75 15.44 11.91
C GLU A 3 3.74 16.41 11.31
N PHE A 4 3.71 16.50 9.98
CA PHE A 4 2.75 17.32 9.25
C PHE A 4 2.33 16.60 7.96
N VAL A 5 1.17 16.99 7.45
CA VAL A 5 0.65 16.52 6.17
C VAL A 5 0.55 17.74 5.26
N ASP A 6 1.26 17.71 4.14
CA ASP A 6 1.14 18.71 3.08
C ASP A 6 0.46 18.08 1.86
N LEU A 7 -0.47 18.82 1.25
CA LEU A 7 -1.22 18.34 0.09
C LEU A 7 -0.57 18.93 -1.15
N LEU A 8 0.05 18.08 -1.96
CA LEU A 8 0.77 18.46 -3.17
C LEU A 8 -0.09 18.16 -4.42
N PRO A 9 -0.91 19.11 -4.89
CA PRO A 9 -1.79 18.88 -6.02
C PRO A 9 -1.00 18.79 -7.33
N ALA A 10 -1.49 17.96 -8.25
CA ALA A 10 -0.99 17.95 -9.62
C ALA A 10 -1.08 19.33 -10.26
N GLN A 11 0.00 19.75 -10.92
CA GLN A 11 0.01 20.97 -11.70
C GLN A 11 -0.02 20.59 -13.18
N GLN A 12 -1.04 21.06 -13.91
CA GLN A 12 -1.06 20.92 -15.36
C GLN A 12 0.03 21.81 -15.98
N ARG A 13 1.26 21.29 -16.10
CA ARG A 13 2.43 22.01 -16.62
C ARG A 13 2.56 21.93 -18.14
N MET A 14 1.92 20.95 -18.79
CA MET A 14 2.02 20.71 -20.23
C MET A 14 0.69 20.90 -20.96
N LYS A 15 0.77 21.25 -22.25
CA LYS A 15 -0.34 21.57 -23.17
C LYS A 15 -1.17 20.34 -23.61
N GLY A 16 -1.43 19.41 -22.69
CA GLY A 16 -2.18 18.16 -22.89
C GLY A 16 -3.17 17.88 -21.76
N GLU A 17 -4.02 16.87 -21.94
CA GLU A 17 -5.09 16.49 -21.00
C GLU A 17 -4.58 15.78 -19.72
N ASN A 18 -3.30 15.37 -19.67
CA ASN A 18 -2.74 14.61 -18.55
C ASN A 18 -2.21 15.52 -17.44
N TRP A 19 -2.63 15.24 -16.20
CA TRP A 19 -2.24 15.97 -14.99
C TRP A 19 -0.84 15.58 -14.48
N TYR A 20 -0.51 14.28 -14.54
CA TYR A 20 0.85 13.73 -14.40
C TYR A 20 1.11 12.75 -15.54
N ARG A 21 2.35 12.67 -16.04
CA ARG A 21 2.75 11.71 -17.10
C ARG A 21 2.91 10.28 -16.58
N GLY A 22 3.39 10.16 -15.34
CA GLY A 22 3.59 8.89 -14.63
C GLY A 22 3.88 9.15 -13.14
N THR A 23 4.19 8.09 -12.39
CA THR A 23 4.40 8.18 -10.94
C THR A 23 5.65 8.97 -10.57
N ALA A 24 6.71 8.93 -11.39
CA ALA A 24 7.91 9.73 -11.17
C ALA A 24 7.68 11.21 -11.47
N ASP A 25 6.95 11.53 -12.54
CA ASP A 25 6.57 12.91 -12.89
C ASP A 25 5.78 13.59 -11.76
N ALA A 26 4.96 12.83 -11.02
CA ALA A 26 4.25 13.36 -9.86
C ALA A 26 5.19 13.90 -8.77
N VAL A 27 6.35 13.28 -8.59
CA VAL A 27 7.39 13.75 -7.67
C VAL A 27 8.19 14.88 -8.29
N THR A 28 8.58 14.75 -9.57
CA THR A 28 9.36 15.76 -10.32
C THR A 28 8.68 17.13 -10.33
N GLN A 29 7.36 17.19 -10.59
CA GLN A 29 6.64 18.46 -10.62
C GLN A 29 6.64 19.18 -9.25
N ASN A 30 6.81 18.44 -8.17
CA ASN A 30 6.81 18.93 -6.78
C ASN A 30 8.22 19.03 -6.17
N LEU A 31 9.28 18.82 -6.97
CA LEU A 31 10.65 18.73 -6.50
C LEU A 31 11.12 20.01 -5.78
N ASP A 32 10.68 21.18 -6.23
CA ASP A 32 10.97 22.47 -5.58
C ASP A 32 10.47 22.56 -4.14
N ILE A 33 9.35 21.89 -3.84
CA ILE A 33 8.76 21.85 -2.49
C ILE A 33 9.54 20.83 -1.66
N ILE A 34 9.77 19.64 -2.22
CA ILE A 34 10.46 18.54 -1.55
C ILE A 34 11.89 18.94 -1.15
N ARG A 35 12.65 19.56 -2.05
CA ARG A 35 14.04 20.03 -1.80
C ARG A 35 14.13 21.04 -0.63
N ARG A 36 13.07 21.80 -0.35
CA ARG A 36 13.06 22.77 0.77
C ARG A 36 13.01 22.09 2.14
N TYR A 37 12.50 20.87 2.21
CA TYR A 37 12.49 20.10 3.45
C TYR A 37 13.89 19.62 3.86
N LYS A 38 14.85 19.58 2.91
CA LYS A 38 16.25 19.16 3.16
C LYS A 38 16.33 17.81 3.87
N ALA A 39 15.50 16.86 3.44
CA ALA A 39 15.55 15.50 3.92
C ALA A 39 16.80 14.80 3.39
N GLU A 40 17.40 13.93 4.19
CA GLU A 40 18.53 13.09 3.77
C GLU A 40 18.04 11.85 3.00
N TYR A 41 16.87 11.34 3.38
CA TYR A 41 16.22 10.19 2.76
C TYR A 41 14.79 10.52 2.35
N VAL A 42 14.36 9.96 1.23
CA VAL A 42 12.97 10.06 0.75
C VAL A 42 12.36 8.67 0.73
N VAL A 43 11.20 8.52 1.37
CA VAL A 43 10.40 7.30 1.34
C VAL A 43 9.21 7.53 0.42
N ILE A 44 9.15 6.77 -0.68
CA ILE A 44 8.06 6.78 -1.65
C ILE A 44 7.13 5.61 -1.32
N LEU A 45 5.82 5.88 -1.22
CA LEU A 45 4.82 4.91 -0.80
C LEU A 45 3.66 4.87 -1.79
N ALA A 46 3.23 3.66 -2.16
CA ALA A 46 1.92 3.42 -2.75
C ALA A 46 0.81 3.65 -1.71
N GLY A 47 -0.13 4.55 -2.03
CA GLY A 47 -1.19 4.99 -1.12
C GLY A 47 -2.48 4.16 -1.14
N ASP A 48 -2.49 3.07 -1.90
CA ASP A 48 -3.65 2.23 -2.22
C ASP A 48 -3.56 0.79 -1.65
N HIS A 49 -2.50 0.47 -0.90
CA HIS A 49 -2.34 -0.82 -0.23
C HIS A 49 -2.76 -0.78 1.25
N ILE A 50 -3.17 -1.94 1.80
CA ILE A 50 -3.45 -2.12 3.23
C ILE A 50 -2.37 -2.99 3.86
N TYR A 51 -1.58 -2.40 4.77
CA TYR A 51 -0.50 -3.08 5.50
C TYR A 51 -0.08 -2.27 6.74
N LYS A 52 0.77 -2.86 7.59
CA LYS A 52 1.49 -2.16 8.67
C LYS A 52 2.98 -2.42 8.54
N GLN A 53 3.78 -1.36 8.46
CA GLN A 53 5.24 -1.46 8.32
C GLN A 53 5.95 -0.38 9.13
N ASP A 54 7.03 -0.76 9.78
CA ASP A 54 7.96 0.14 10.43
C ASP A 54 9.08 0.55 9.45
N TYR A 55 8.90 1.69 8.78
CA TYR A 55 9.86 2.19 7.79
C TYR A 55 11.23 2.53 8.38
N SER A 56 11.35 2.70 9.70
CA SER A 56 12.66 2.94 10.32
C SER A 56 13.61 1.75 10.12
N ARG A 57 13.06 0.53 10.08
CA ARG A 57 13.82 -0.71 9.82
C ARG A 57 14.29 -0.78 8.38
N MET A 58 13.46 -0.34 7.43
CA MET A 58 13.83 -0.27 6.02
C MET A 58 14.90 0.82 5.77
N LEU A 59 14.82 1.95 6.48
CA LEU A 59 15.86 2.99 6.45
C LEU A 59 17.19 2.49 7.02
N ILE A 60 17.18 1.75 8.13
CA ILE A 60 18.39 1.12 8.68
C ILE A 60 19.02 0.17 7.65
N ASP A 61 18.22 -0.74 7.08
CA ASP A 61 18.68 -1.70 6.07
C ASP A 61 19.24 -1.00 4.81
N HIS A 62 18.60 0.09 4.37
CA HIS A 62 19.07 0.93 3.27
C HIS A 62 20.48 1.48 3.52
N VAL A 63 20.70 2.05 4.71
CA VAL A 63 22.00 2.63 5.10
C VAL A 63 23.05 1.54 5.30
N GLU A 64 22.71 0.42 5.95
CA GLU A 64 23.62 -0.69 6.19
C GLU A 64 24.09 -1.36 4.88
N LYS A 65 23.20 -1.47 3.89
CA LYS A 65 23.53 -1.98 2.55
C LYS A 65 24.29 -0.96 1.69
N GLY A 66 24.33 0.32 2.08
CA GLY A 66 24.91 1.40 1.27
C GLY A 66 24.22 1.54 -0.10
N ALA A 67 22.93 1.20 -0.16
CA ALA A 67 22.15 1.25 -1.39
C ALA A 67 21.80 2.70 -1.75
N ARG A 68 21.59 2.98 -3.05
CA ARG A 68 21.00 4.27 -3.46
C ARG A 68 19.48 4.21 -3.57
N CYS A 69 18.96 3.01 -3.80
CA CYS A 69 17.55 2.69 -3.76
C CYS A 69 17.34 1.36 -3.05
N THR A 70 16.40 1.32 -2.12
CA THR A 70 15.93 0.09 -1.49
C THR A 70 14.46 -0.10 -1.81
N VAL A 71 14.07 -1.27 -2.31
CA VAL A 71 12.70 -1.60 -2.73
C VAL A 71 12.12 -2.64 -1.77
N ALA A 72 10.99 -2.34 -1.12
CA ALA A 72 10.34 -3.33 -0.28
C ALA A 72 9.68 -4.41 -1.15
N CYS A 73 9.85 -5.67 -0.76
CA CYS A 73 9.40 -6.81 -1.54
C CYS A 73 8.73 -7.90 -0.70
N MET A 74 7.81 -8.63 -1.34
CA MET A 74 7.05 -9.71 -0.73
C MET A 74 6.93 -10.90 -1.71
N PRO A 75 7.19 -12.14 -1.27
CA PRO A 75 6.87 -13.32 -2.05
C PRO A 75 5.36 -13.45 -2.26
N VAL A 76 4.92 -13.50 -3.50
CA VAL A 76 3.51 -13.71 -3.88
C VAL A 76 3.39 -14.95 -4.77
N PRO A 77 2.21 -15.62 -4.82
CA PRO A 77 1.98 -16.70 -5.78
C PRO A 77 2.29 -16.25 -7.21
N ILE A 78 2.98 -17.10 -7.98
CA ILE A 78 3.42 -16.75 -9.34
C ILE A 78 2.25 -16.39 -10.27
N GLU A 79 1.07 -16.96 -10.03
CA GLU A 79 -0.15 -16.66 -10.79
C GLU A 79 -0.64 -15.20 -10.61
N GLU A 80 -0.34 -14.60 -9.46
CA GLU A 80 -0.75 -13.23 -9.11
C GLU A 80 0.36 -12.21 -9.44
N ALA A 81 1.60 -12.66 -9.61
CA ALA A 81 2.78 -11.82 -9.76
C ALA A 81 2.78 -10.91 -11.01
N SER A 82 1.99 -11.23 -12.02
CA SER A 82 1.88 -10.44 -13.27
C SER A 82 1.29 -9.04 -13.05
N ALA A 83 0.63 -8.80 -11.92
CA ALA A 83 0.09 -7.49 -11.54
C ALA A 83 1.15 -6.53 -10.95
N PHE A 84 2.35 -7.03 -10.62
CA PHE A 84 3.38 -6.29 -9.89
C PHE A 84 4.68 -6.15 -10.67
N GLY A 85 5.55 -5.25 -10.22
CA GLY A 85 6.96 -5.30 -10.59
C GLY A 85 7.63 -6.49 -9.91
N VAL A 86 8.26 -7.37 -10.68
CA VAL A 86 8.90 -8.59 -10.18
C VAL A 86 10.40 -8.43 -10.26
N MET A 87 11.09 -8.85 -9.21
CA MET A 87 12.54 -8.71 -9.10
C MET A 87 13.24 -10.04 -8.85
N ALA A 88 14.46 -10.17 -9.37
CA ALA A 88 15.38 -11.24 -9.02
C ALA A 88 16.51 -10.66 -8.17
N VAL A 89 16.88 -11.35 -7.09
CA VAL A 89 17.90 -10.92 -6.14
C VAL A 89 19.02 -11.94 -6.00
N ASP A 90 20.22 -11.48 -5.63
CA ASP A 90 21.34 -12.33 -5.25
C ASP A 90 21.31 -12.70 -3.74
N GLU A 91 22.36 -13.36 -3.26
CA GLU A 91 22.49 -13.80 -1.85
C GLU A 91 22.59 -12.64 -0.84
N ASN A 92 22.86 -11.41 -1.30
CA ASN A 92 22.96 -10.21 -0.46
C ASN A 92 21.74 -9.29 -0.62
N ASP A 93 20.62 -9.82 -1.16
CA ASP A 93 19.41 -9.08 -1.53
C ASP A 93 19.65 -7.96 -2.56
N LYS A 94 20.76 -7.97 -3.30
CA LYS A 94 20.96 -7.00 -4.38
C LYS A 94 20.05 -7.35 -5.54
N ILE A 95 19.35 -6.36 -6.08
CA ILE A 95 18.47 -6.57 -7.23
C ILE A 95 19.33 -6.72 -8.48
N ILE A 96 19.19 -7.85 -9.17
CA ILE A 96 19.93 -8.19 -10.39
C ILE A 96 19.06 -7.94 -11.63
N GLU A 97 17.76 -8.23 -11.53
CA GLU A 97 16.80 -7.98 -12.59
C GLU A 97 15.52 -7.42 -11.98
N PHE A 98 14.89 -6.49 -12.70
CA PHE A 98 13.57 -5.96 -12.37
C PHE A 98 12.74 -5.86 -13.64
N VAL A 99 11.52 -6.37 -13.59
CA VAL A 99 10.57 -6.30 -14.70
C VAL A 99 9.21 -5.83 -14.19
N GLU A 100 8.70 -4.74 -14.75
CA GLU A 100 7.38 -4.21 -14.39
C GLU A 100 6.26 -4.99 -15.09
N LYS A 101 5.35 -5.57 -14.30
CA LYS A 101 4.13 -6.28 -14.76
C LYS A 101 4.42 -7.30 -15.87
N PRO A 102 5.32 -8.27 -15.62
CA PRO A 102 5.69 -9.27 -16.63
C PRO A 102 4.49 -10.17 -16.95
N ALA A 103 4.26 -10.44 -18.23
CA ALA A 103 3.28 -11.44 -18.65
C ALA A 103 3.65 -12.86 -18.19
N ASN A 104 4.95 -13.15 -18.06
CA ASN A 104 5.49 -14.37 -17.48
C ASN A 104 6.45 -14.00 -16.33
N PRO A 105 5.95 -13.93 -15.09
CA PRO A 105 6.75 -13.56 -13.92
C PRO A 105 7.93 -14.51 -13.70
N PRO A 106 9.15 -14.00 -13.49
CA PRO A 106 10.27 -14.82 -13.02
C PRO A 106 9.95 -15.42 -11.65
N SER A 107 10.21 -16.71 -11.48
CA SER A 107 10.06 -17.38 -10.18
C SER A 107 11.27 -17.12 -9.28
N MET A 108 11.08 -17.23 -7.95
CA MET A 108 12.19 -17.21 -7.01
C MET A 108 13.10 -18.43 -7.22
N PRO A 109 14.43 -18.29 -7.00
CA PRO A 109 15.39 -19.38 -7.27
C PRO A 109 15.17 -20.61 -6.38
N ASN A 110 14.68 -20.42 -5.16
CA ASN A 110 14.47 -21.48 -4.17
C ASN A 110 13.02 -21.96 -4.08
N ASP A 111 12.07 -21.24 -4.70
CA ASP A 111 10.65 -21.57 -4.67
C ASP A 111 9.99 -21.19 -6.00
N PRO A 112 9.84 -22.17 -6.93
CA PRO A 112 9.21 -21.92 -8.22
C PRO A 112 7.73 -21.52 -8.16
N SER A 113 7.07 -21.72 -7.01
CA SER A 113 5.65 -21.38 -6.84
C SER A 113 5.41 -19.89 -6.57
N LYS A 114 6.48 -19.14 -6.28
CA LYS A 114 6.41 -17.73 -5.90
C LYS A 114 7.31 -16.85 -6.75
N SER A 115 6.93 -15.58 -6.84
CA SER A 115 7.76 -14.49 -7.39
C SER A 115 7.96 -13.42 -6.33
N LEU A 116 9.11 -12.76 -6.37
CA LEU A 116 9.41 -11.66 -5.45
C LEU A 116 8.83 -10.36 -6.03
N ALA A 117 7.67 -9.94 -5.51
CA ALA A 117 6.97 -8.76 -5.99
C ALA A 117 7.40 -7.51 -5.24
N SER A 118 7.53 -6.40 -5.96
CA SER A 118 7.68 -5.05 -5.45
C SER A 118 6.38 -4.57 -4.83
N MET A 119 6.47 -3.99 -3.63
CA MET A 119 5.31 -3.44 -2.93
C MET A 119 5.00 -1.99 -3.33
N GLY A 120 5.75 -1.40 -4.26
CA GLY A 120 5.64 0.03 -4.59
C GLY A 120 6.13 0.95 -3.46
N ILE A 121 7.06 0.45 -2.63
CA ILE A 121 7.65 1.15 -1.49
C ILE A 121 9.13 1.26 -1.75
N TYR A 122 9.64 2.49 -1.80
CA TYR A 122 11.03 2.78 -2.14
C TYR A 122 11.66 3.72 -1.11
N VAL A 123 12.89 3.42 -0.71
CA VAL A 123 13.74 4.34 0.05
C VAL A 123 14.88 4.78 -0.83
N PHE A 124 15.13 6.09 -0.87
CA PHE A 124 16.19 6.70 -1.63
C PHE A 124 17.04 7.63 -0.78
N ASP A 125 18.33 7.70 -1.11
CA ASP A 125 19.14 8.89 -0.84
C ASP A 125 18.50 10.08 -1.57
N ALA A 126 18.20 11.16 -0.84
CA ALA A 126 17.43 12.28 -1.38
C ALA A 126 18.10 12.93 -2.59
N ASP A 127 19.39 13.24 -2.49
CA ASP A 127 20.15 13.88 -3.58
C ASP A 127 20.19 13.00 -4.83
N TYR A 128 20.36 11.68 -4.66
CA TYR A 128 20.35 10.72 -5.77
C TYR A 128 18.99 10.67 -6.46
N LEU A 129 17.89 10.63 -5.68
CA LEU A 129 16.55 10.69 -6.26
C LEU A 129 16.33 11.96 -7.08
N TYR A 130 16.83 13.10 -6.59
CA TYR A 130 16.65 14.37 -7.30
C TYR A 130 17.38 14.42 -8.63
N GLU A 131 18.61 13.93 -8.67
CA GLU A 131 19.39 13.80 -9.90
C GLU A 131 18.66 12.88 -10.90
N LEU A 132 18.20 11.73 -10.41
CA LEU A 132 17.51 10.72 -11.23
C LEU A 132 16.20 11.24 -11.84
N LEU A 133 15.39 11.97 -11.06
CA LEU A 133 14.15 12.59 -11.54
C LEU A 133 14.40 13.70 -12.57
N GLU A 134 15.45 14.49 -12.39
CA GLU A 134 15.82 15.53 -13.36
C GLU A 134 16.37 14.96 -14.68
N GLU A 135 17.08 13.84 -14.62
CA GLU A 135 17.49 13.10 -15.82
C GLU A 135 16.27 12.53 -16.55
N ASP A 136 15.33 11.93 -15.80
CA ASP A 136 14.11 11.34 -16.35
C ASP A 136 13.17 12.37 -17.00
N ASP A 137 13.02 13.57 -16.41
CA ASP A 137 12.20 14.66 -16.98
C ASP A 137 12.69 15.10 -18.39
N ARG A 138 13.99 14.93 -18.66
CA ARG A 138 14.63 15.30 -19.93
C ARG A 138 14.66 14.13 -20.93
N ASP A 139 14.32 12.92 -20.52
CA ASP A 139 14.33 11.74 -21.38
C ASP A 139 13.01 11.61 -22.15
N GLU A 140 13.05 11.86 -23.46
CA GLU A 140 11.88 11.76 -24.33
C GLU A 140 11.37 10.32 -24.52
N ASN A 141 12.16 9.32 -24.14
CA ASN A 141 11.79 7.90 -24.27
C ASN A 141 11.21 7.31 -22.97
N SER A 142 11.29 8.04 -21.87
CA SER A 142 10.79 7.60 -20.56
C SER A 142 9.26 7.66 -20.51
N SER A 143 8.65 6.70 -19.82
CA SER A 143 7.23 6.80 -19.43
C SER A 143 7.00 7.58 -18.13
N HIS A 144 8.08 8.09 -17.53
CA HIS A 144 8.11 8.85 -16.28
C HIS A 144 7.48 8.09 -15.10
N ASP A 145 7.74 6.79 -15.00
CA ASP A 145 7.22 5.91 -13.97
C ASP A 145 8.34 5.23 -13.16
N PHE A 146 8.14 5.10 -11.85
CA PHE A 146 9.12 4.45 -10.99
C PHE A 146 9.38 3.00 -11.41
N GLY A 147 8.33 2.19 -11.58
CA GLY A 147 8.46 0.76 -11.88
C GLY A 147 8.96 0.51 -13.30
N LYS A 148 8.48 1.27 -14.28
CA LYS A 148 8.86 1.05 -15.69
C LYS A 148 10.20 1.63 -16.10
N ASP A 149 10.60 2.77 -15.54
CA ASP A 149 11.75 3.52 -16.03
C ASP A 149 12.87 3.60 -14.98
N LEU A 150 12.55 4.05 -13.75
CA LEU A 150 13.59 4.37 -12.77
C LEU A 150 14.19 3.14 -12.09
N ILE A 151 13.37 2.25 -11.54
CA ILE A 151 13.86 1.06 -10.85
C ILE A 151 14.69 0.15 -11.77
N PRO A 152 14.30 -0.11 -13.04
CA PRO A 152 15.15 -0.82 -13.98
C PRO A 152 16.51 -0.14 -14.20
N LYS A 153 16.53 1.19 -14.41
CA LYS A 153 17.77 1.97 -14.60
C LYS A 153 18.72 1.87 -13.40
N ILE A 154 18.19 1.95 -12.18
CA ILE A 154 18.99 1.84 -10.94
C ILE A 154 19.50 0.39 -10.75
N THR A 155 18.68 -0.59 -11.14
CA THR A 155 19.02 -2.02 -11.11
C THR A 155 20.19 -2.31 -12.05
N GLU A 156 20.15 -1.81 -13.29
CA GLU A 156 21.25 -1.95 -14.26
C GLU A 156 22.55 -1.27 -13.78
N ALA A 157 22.44 -0.14 -13.08
CA ALA A 157 23.58 0.52 -12.44
C ALA A 157 24.14 -0.25 -11.22
N GLY A 158 23.43 -1.29 -10.76
CA GLY A 158 23.83 -2.12 -9.62
C GLY A 158 23.72 -1.41 -8.28
N LEU A 159 22.79 -0.46 -8.15
CA LEU A 159 22.60 0.39 -6.97
C LEU A 159 21.27 0.13 -6.22
N ALA A 160 20.47 -0.82 -6.71
CA ALA A 160 19.18 -1.19 -6.14
C ALA A 160 19.29 -2.45 -5.27
N TYR A 161 18.67 -2.41 -4.09
CA TYR A 161 18.60 -3.52 -3.14
C TYR A 161 17.16 -3.81 -2.74
N ALA A 162 16.87 -5.07 -2.46
CA ALA A 162 15.59 -5.50 -1.95
C ALA A 162 15.56 -5.44 -0.41
N HIS A 163 14.38 -5.12 0.13
CA HIS A 163 14.08 -5.19 1.54
C HIS A 163 12.89 -6.13 1.77
N PRO A 164 13.14 -7.35 2.28
CA PRO A 164 12.07 -8.29 2.57
C PRO A 164 11.06 -7.72 3.58
N PHE A 165 9.79 -7.68 3.21
CA PHE A 165 8.70 -7.16 4.04
C PHE A 165 8.63 -7.76 5.46
N PRO A 166 8.89 -9.06 5.69
CA PRO A 166 8.89 -9.63 7.04
C PRO A 166 9.87 -8.95 8.03
N LEU A 167 10.94 -8.31 7.54
CA LEU A 167 11.91 -7.61 8.40
C LEU A 167 11.34 -6.33 9.05
N SER A 168 10.30 -5.76 8.44
CA SER A 168 9.72 -4.48 8.86
C SER A 168 8.19 -4.52 9.02
N CYS A 169 7.53 -5.63 8.67
CA CYS A 169 6.11 -5.85 8.93
C CYS A 169 5.82 -5.74 10.43
N VAL A 170 4.77 -4.99 10.77
CA VAL A 170 4.28 -4.87 12.14
C VAL A 170 3.03 -5.74 12.30
N GLN A 171 3.18 -6.83 13.04
CA GLN A 171 2.12 -7.82 13.27
C GLN A 171 1.95 -8.10 14.77
N SER A 172 0.70 -8.30 15.19
CA SER A 172 0.38 -8.59 16.59
C SER A 172 0.76 -10.01 17.00
N ASP A 173 0.58 -10.96 16.08
CA ASP A 173 0.99 -12.35 16.25
C ASP A 173 2.30 -12.59 15.48
N PRO A 174 3.43 -12.87 16.15
CA PRO A 174 4.71 -13.15 15.50
C PRO A 174 4.72 -14.43 14.64
N ASP A 175 3.80 -15.37 14.89
CA ASP A 175 3.72 -16.63 14.14
C ASP A 175 2.81 -16.54 12.91
N ALA A 176 2.13 -15.40 12.72
CA ALA A 176 1.28 -15.15 11.56
C ALA A 176 2.06 -14.71 10.32
N GLU A 177 1.46 -14.91 9.14
CA GLU A 177 1.99 -14.39 7.89
C GLU A 177 1.88 -12.84 7.84
N PRO A 178 2.87 -12.13 7.26
CA PRO A 178 2.80 -10.69 7.09
C PRO A 178 1.56 -10.23 6.30
N TYR A 179 0.78 -9.33 6.90
CA TYR A 179 -0.44 -8.82 6.27
C TYR A 179 -0.14 -7.70 5.27
N TRP A 180 -0.38 -7.98 3.98
CA TRP A 180 -0.36 -7.00 2.90
C TRP A 180 -1.44 -7.32 1.87
N ARG A 181 -2.25 -6.33 1.49
CA ARG A 181 -3.31 -6.48 0.48
C ARG A 181 -3.26 -5.29 -0.49
N ASP A 182 -3.25 -5.57 -1.79
CA ASP A 182 -3.31 -4.55 -2.86
C ASP A 182 -4.73 -4.03 -3.11
N VAL A 183 -5.73 -4.84 -2.75
CA VAL A 183 -7.17 -4.54 -2.86
C VAL A 183 -7.59 -4.09 -4.27
N GLY A 184 -6.89 -4.57 -5.31
CA GLY A 184 -7.05 -4.11 -6.69
C GLY A 184 -8.31 -4.62 -7.40
N THR A 185 -8.96 -5.66 -6.86
CA THR A 185 -10.20 -6.25 -7.42
C THR A 185 -11.36 -6.15 -6.45
N LEU A 186 -12.60 -6.18 -6.98
CA LEU A 186 -13.81 -6.20 -6.16
C LEU A 186 -13.83 -7.39 -5.19
N GLU A 187 -13.36 -8.55 -5.64
CA GLU A 187 -13.27 -9.74 -4.80
C GLU A 187 -12.25 -9.56 -3.67
N ALA A 188 -11.04 -9.05 -3.98
CA ALA A 188 -10.02 -8.75 -2.98
C ALA A 188 -10.51 -7.73 -1.95
N TYR A 189 -11.17 -6.66 -2.41
CA TYR A 189 -11.84 -5.68 -1.55
C TYR A 189 -12.87 -6.31 -0.61
N TRP A 190 -13.75 -7.15 -1.15
CA TRP A 190 -14.77 -7.82 -0.35
C TRP A 190 -14.15 -8.79 0.67
N LYS A 191 -13.17 -9.61 0.26
CA LYS A 191 -12.48 -10.56 1.16
C LYS A 191 -11.74 -9.84 2.28
N ALA A 192 -10.96 -8.81 1.96
CA ALA A 192 -10.19 -8.06 2.95
C ALA A 192 -11.08 -7.42 4.02
N ASN A 193 -12.27 -6.94 3.64
CA ASN A 193 -13.22 -6.41 4.61
C ASN A 193 -13.87 -7.52 5.45
N LEU A 194 -14.34 -8.60 4.85
CA LEU A 194 -15.00 -9.67 5.60
C LEU A 194 -14.07 -10.45 6.53
N ASP A 195 -12.77 -10.52 6.22
CA ASP A 195 -11.77 -11.09 7.12
C ASP A 195 -11.83 -10.46 8.52
N LEU A 196 -12.06 -9.14 8.59
CA LEU A 196 -12.19 -8.41 9.86
C LEU A 196 -13.37 -8.88 10.73
N ALA A 197 -14.39 -9.50 10.13
CA ALA A 197 -15.54 -10.05 10.84
C ALA A 197 -15.35 -11.52 11.27
N SER A 198 -14.22 -12.14 10.95
CA SER A 198 -13.88 -13.49 11.36
C SER A 198 -13.56 -13.57 12.87
N VAL A 199 -13.46 -14.79 13.42
CA VAL A 199 -13.15 -14.99 14.84
C VAL A 199 -11.71 -14.60 15.15
N VAL A 200 -10.78 -14.86 14.23
CA VAL A 200 -9.37 -14.49 14.32
C VAL A 200 -9.00 -13.85 12.97
N PRO A 201 -9.18 -12.52 12.82
CA PRO A 201 -8.81 -11.82 11.60
C PRO A 201 -7.31 -11.88 11.36
N GLU A 202 -6.91 -11.91 10.08
CA GLU A 202 -5.49 -11.82 9.70
C GLU A 202 -4.93 -10.42 10.03
N LEU A 203 -5.76 -9.38 9.92
CA LEU A 203 -5.41 -8.02 10.32
C LEU A 203 -5.97 -7.64 11.70
N ASP A 204 -5.09 -7.50 12.67
CA ASP A 204 -5.47 -7.01 14.00
C ASP A 204 -5.64 -5.48 14.02
N MET A 205 -6.90 -5.04 13.93
CA MET A 205 -7.31 -3.64 14.06
C MET A 205 -7.42 -3.15 15.52
N TYR A 206 -7.24 -4.03 16.50
CA TYR A 206 -7.29 -3.71 17.93
C TYR A 206 -5.90 -3.50 18.56
N ASP A 207 -4.83 -3.72 17.80
CA ASP A 207 -3.47 -3.40 18.20
C ASP A 207 -3.32 -1.89 18.53
N ARG A 208 -2.87 -1.62 19.76
CA ARG A 208 -2.62 -0.26 20.26
C ARG A 208 -1.17 0.17 20.13
N ASN A 209 -0.26 -0.76 19.84
CA ASN A 209 1.16 -0.46 19.64
C ASN A 209 1.39 0.17 18.26
N TRP A 210 0.58 -0.20 17.26
CA TRP A 210 0.62 0.38 15.91
C TRP A 210 -0.76 0.90 15.46
N PRO A 211 -1.23 2.04 15.98
CA PRO A 211 -2.57 2.55 15.72
C PRO A 211 -2.72 3.08 14.27
N ILE A 212 -3.85 2.80 13.64
CA ILE A 212 -4.22 3.38 12.34
C ILE A 212 -5.03 4.65 12.57
N ARG A 213 -4.47 5.80 12.14
CA ARG A 213 -5.16 7.08 12.23
C ARG A 213 -6.10 7.28 11.04
N THR A 214 -7.31 7.76 11.30
CA THR A 214 -8.28 8.13 10.28
C THR A 214 -9.10 9.35 10.73
N TYR A 215 -9.97 9.85 9.86
CA TYR A 215 -10.96 10.86 10.20
C TYR A 215 -12.07 10.26 11.07
N ASN A 216 -12.16 10.71 12.32
CA ASN A 216 -13.16 10.25 13.27
C ASN A 216 -14.28 11.27 13.41
N GLU A 217 -15.39 11.05 12.70
CA GLU A 217 -16.63 11.79 12.91
C GLU A 217 -17.32 11.33 14.20
N SER A 218 -17.85 12.29 14.98
CA SER A 218 -18.60 11.98 16.21
C SER A 218 -19.99 11.46 15.85
N LEU A 219 -20.15 10.13 15.82
CA LEU A 219 -21.41 9.45 15.49
C LEU A 219 -22.08 8.88 16.75
N PRO A 220 -23.42 8.74 16.77
CA PRO A 220 -24.12 7.99 17.82
C PRO A 220 -23.67 6.52 17.88
N PRO A 221 -23.88 5.81 19.01
CA PRO A 221 -23.64 4.38 19.08
C PRO A 221 -24.46 3.59 18.05
N ALA A 222 -23.96 2.41 17.65
CA ALA A 222 -24.75 1.45 16.89
C ALA A 222 -26.03 1.07 17.67
N LYS A 223 -27.19 1.15 17.03
CA LYS A 223 -28.50 0.93 17.65
C LYS A 223 -29.17 -0.33 17.09
N PHE A 224 -29.45 -1.29 17.96
CA PHE A 224 -30.18 -2.52 17.63
C PHE A 224 -31.55 -2.47 18.29
N VAL A 225 -32.62 -2.58 17.50
CA VAL A 225 -34.00 -2.52 17.99
C VAL A 225 -34.91 -3.53 17.28
N GLN A 226 -36.07 -3.79 17.86
CA GLN A 226 -37.12 -4.56 17.20
C GLN A 226 -37.75 -3.76 16.05
N ASP A 227 -38.32 -4.46 15.07
CA ASP A 227 -39.17 -3.82 14.06
C ASP A 227 -40.60 -3.56 14.57
N ARG A 228 -41.45 -3.00 13.71
CA ARG A 228 -42.86 -2.71 14.03
C ARG A 228 -43.69 -3.96 14.35
N SER A 229 -43.24 -5.14 13.95
CA SER A 229 -43.90 -6.42 14.21
C SER A 229 -43.45 -7.09 15.51
N GLY A 230 -42.49 -6.48 16.22
CA GLY A 230 -41.88 -7.06 17.43
C GLY A 230 -40.80 -8.11 17.12
N SER A 231 -40.36 -8.21 15.86
CA SER A 231 -39.30 -9.12 15.47
C SER A 231 -37.98 -8.72 16.11
N HIS A 232 -37.30 -9.69 16.73
CA HIS A 232 -35.97 -9.49 17.30
C HIS A 232 -34.94 -9.71 16.20
N GLY A 233 -34.13 -8.68 15.93
CA GLY A 233 -32.97 -8.82 15.04
C GLY A 233 -31.88 -9.69 15.68
N MET A 234 -30.99 -10.21 14.85
CA MET A 234 -29.83 -11.00 15.28
C MET A 234 -28.59 -10.55 14.51
N THR A 235 -27.44 -10.49 15.16
CA THR A 235 -26.17 -10.13 14.53
C THR A 235 -25.10 -11.14 14.92
N LEU A 236 -24.48 -11.80 13.94
CA LEU A 236 -23.51 -12.89 14.14
C LEU A 236 -22.27 -12.65 13.26
N ASN A 237 -21.08 -12.83 13.83
CA ASN A 237 -19.79 -12.70 13.12
C ASN A 237 -19.75 -11.44 12.25
N SER A 238 -19.99 -10.29 12.86
CA SER A 238 -20.16 -9.03 12.13
C SER A 238 -19.55 -7.87 12.89
N LEU A 239 -18.99 -6.91 12.15
CA LEU A 239 -18.54 -5.63 12.68
C LEU A 239 -19.57 -4.55 12.33
N VAL A 240 -19.92 -3.71 13.29
CA VAL A 240 -20.92 -2.65 13.12
C VAL A 240 -20.35 -1.33 13.64
N SER A 241 -20.22 -0.37 12.75
CA SER A 241 -19.74 0.98 13.07
C SER A 241 -20.77 1.81 13.83
N GLY A 242 -20.32 2.88 14.48
CA GLY A 242 -21.22 3.93 15.00
C GLY A 242 -22.10 4.53 13.90
N GLY A 243 -23.29 5.02 14.27
CA GLY A 243 -24.27 5.59 13.35
C GLY A 243 -25.20 4.58 12.66
N CYS A 244 -24.93 3.28 12.77
CA CYS A 244 -25.82 2.24 12.21
C CYS A 244 -27.07 2.04 13.09
N VAL A 245 -28.24 1.86 12.44
CA VAL A 245 -29.49 1.44 13.10
C VAL A 245 -29.99 0.16 12.45
N ILE A 246 -30.05 -0.93 13.21
CA ILE A 246 -30.50 -2.25 12.78
C ILE A 246 -31.84 -2.54 13.46
N SER A 247 -32.90 -2.69 12.67
CA SER A 247 -34.28 -2.79 13.16
C SER A 247 -34.92 -4.11 12.73
N GLY A 248 -35.02 -5.07 13.66
CA GLY A 248 -35.65 -6.38 13.44
C GLY A 248 -34.97 -7.25 12.37
N SER A 249 -33.72 -6.95 12.00
CA SER A 249 -33.01 -7.60 10.90
C SER A 249 -32.03 -8.67 11.39
N VAL A 250 -31.80 -9.70 10.55
CA VAL A 250 -30.76 -10.70 10.75
C VAL A 250 -29.54 -10.32 9.89
N VAL A 251 -28.40 -10.08 10.54
CA VAL A 251 -27.12 -9.69 9.92
C VAL A 251 -26.08 -10.75 10.26
N VAL A 252 -25.45 -11.34 9.25
CA VAL A 252 -24.50 -12.46 9.42
C VAL A 252 -23.30 -12.23 8.51
N GLN A 253 -22.08 -12.48 9.00
CA GLN A 253 -20.84 -12.40 8.20
C GLN A 253 -20.73 -11.09 7.42
N SER A 254 -20.89 -9.97 8.12
CA SER A 254 -21.02 -8.65 7.51
C SER A 254 -20.14 -7.61 8.21
N VAL A 255 -19.65 -6.64 7.43
CA VAL A 255 -19.04 -5.41 7.96
C VAL A 255 -19.92 -4.24 7.55
N LEU A 256 -20.48 -3.55 8.54
CA LEU A 256 -21.36 -2.40 8.35
C LEU A 256 -20.62 -1.11 8.71
N PHE A 257 -20.42 -0.27 7.71
CA PHE A 257 -19.78 1.03 7.83
C PHE A 257 -20.78 2.11 8.24
N SER A 258 -20.29 3.18 8.85
CA SER A 258 -21.09 4.38 9.09
C SER A 258 -21.55 4.96 7.75
N ALA A 259 -22.86 5.18 7.61
CA ALA A 259 -23.38 5.84 6.42
C ALA A 259 -22.97 7.32 6.44
N ARG A 260 -22.16 7.76 5.47
CA ARG A 260 -22.17 9.17 5.05
C ARG A 260 -23.52 9.42 4.40
N SER A 261 -24.50 9.89 5.16
CA SER A 261 -25.82 10.36 4.73
C SER A 261 -26.11 10.26 3.22
N ARG A 262 -26.44 9.06 2.75
CA ARG A 262 -27.33 8.79 1.61
C ARG A 262 -28.12 7.56 1.99
N GLU A 263 -29.39 7.77 2.27
CA GLU A 263 -30.36 6.71 2.55
C GLU A 263 -30.30 5.65 1.44
N PHE A 264 -29.76 4.48 1.75
CA PHE A 264 -30.07 3.28 0.98
C PHE A 264 -31.32 2.67 1.59
N ILE A 265 -32.47 3.11 1.09
CA ILE A 265 -33.71 2.35 1.23
C ILE A 265 -33.59 1.17 0.27
N LEU A 266 -33.13 0.03 0.79
CA LEU A 266 -33.41 -1.25 0.13
C LEU A 266 -34.89 -1.57 0.43
N GLN A 267 -35.78 -1.11 -0.45
CA GLN A 267 -37.13 -1.63 -0.54
C GLN A 267 -37.06 -2.92 -1.36
N HIS A 268 -37.56 -4.01 -0.76
CA HIS A 268 -37.88 -5.26 -1.44
C HIS A 268 -38.96 -5.06 -2.51
#